data_AF-A0A2W4TLB8-F1
#
_entry.id   AF-A0A2W4TLB8-F1
#
_cell.length_a   1.000
_cell.length_b   1.000
_cell.length_c   1.000
_cell.angle_alpha   90.00
_cell.angle_beta   90.00
_cell.angle_gamma   90.00
#
_symmetry.space_group_name_H-M   'P 1'
#
loop_
_entity.id
_entity.type
_entity.pdbx_description
1 polymer ?
#
loop_
_entity_poly.entity_id
_entity_poly.type
_entity_poly.pdbx_seq_one_letter_code
_entity_poly.pdbx_strand_id
1 'polypeptide(L)'
;MNFRAGHSAWINAAIPIVSAVFVSVGAVGCTQVNTSASEATADFEAIAATTYTWQIEYVPRGNTPDRPNDRRLEQFESTQVVNRNGIRPEAAGSGPDEKGLWWPVLPPQPSVEEIEDRQRPGETPRPAEVVKSVDFKLTFNQAGETKTLPTDYDVYRQAVKAFEKERPLALTLGPQDESVIQAEIQ
;
A
#
# COMPACT_ATOMS: atom_id res chain seq x y z
N MET A 1 -84.61 -40.40 15.92
CA MET A 1 -83.92 -39.46 16.83
C MET A 1 -82.45 -39.41 16.43
N ASN A 2 -81.93 -38.19 16.28
CA ASN A 2 -80.55 -37.77 15.95
C ASN A 2 -80.01 -38.09 14.54
N PHE A 3 -79.25 -37.24 13.86
CA PHE A 3 -79.26 -35.78 13.58
C PHE A 3 -78.26 -35.62 12.40
N ARG A 4 -78.47 -34.60 11.55
CA ARG A 4 -77.56 -33.87 10.60
C ARG A 4 -76.07 -34.28 10.53
N ALA A 5 -75.30 -34.12 9.45
CA ALA A 5 -75.18 -33.21 8.30
C ALA A 5 -74.13 -33.84 7.35
N GLY A 6 -73.91 -33.51 6.07
CA GLY A 6 -74.33 -32.42 5.21
C GLY A 6 -73.14 -32.05 4.30
N HIS A 7 -73.36 -32.13 2.97
CA HIS A 7 -72.74 -31.39 1.85
C HIS A 7 -71.19 -31.50 1.68
N SER A 8 -70.58 -31.50 0.49
CA SER A 8 -70.95 -30.86 -0.77
C SER A 8 -70.19 -31.52 -1.92
N ALA A 9 -70.82 -31.51 -3.09
CA ALA A 9 -70.34 -32.06 -4.34
C ALA A 9 -69.41 -31.09 -5.12
N TRP A 10 -68.68 -31.66 -6.09
CA TRP A 10 -68.77 -31.40 -7.53
C TRP A 10 -67.39 -31.53 -8.19
N ILE A 11 -67.27 -32.55 -9.03
CA ILE A 11 -66.14 -32.85 -9.92
C ILE A 11 -66.62 -32.53 -11.34
N ASN A 12 -65.86 -31.71 -12.08
CA ASN A 12 -65.88 -31.59 -13.54
C ASN A 12 -64.40 -31.41 -13.95
N ALA A 13 -63.78 -32.34 -14.70
CA ALA A 13 -63.68 -32.37 -16.18
C ALA A 13 -62.95 -31.12 -16.75
N ALA A 14 -61.95 -31.14 -17.64
CA ALA A 14 -61.41 -32.14 -18.57
C ALA A 14 -60.18 -31.56 -19.38
N ILE A 15 -59.20 -32.41 -19.80
CA ILE A 15 -58.42 -32.43 -21.09
C ILE A 15 -57.27 -31.33 -21.28
N PRO A 16 -56.36 -31.36 -22.31
CA PRO A 16 -55.03 -32.03 -22.40
C PRO A 16 -53.80 -31.15 -22.81
N ILE A 17 -52.61 -31.76 -22.72
CA ILE A 17 -51.35 -31.69 -23.53
C ILE A 17 -51.04 -30.42 -24.36
N VAL A 18 -49.90 -29.75 -24.09
CA VAL A 18 -48.98 -29.15 -25.10
C VAL A 18 -47.53 -29.17 -24.60
N SER A 19 -46.62 -29.69 -25.44
CA SER A 19 -45.15 -29.67 -25.26
C SER A 19 -44.56 -28.27 -25.48
N ALA A 20 -43.58 -27.88 -24.66
CA ALA A 20 -42.72 -26.72 -24.93
C ALA A 20 -41.24 -27.09 -24.74
N VAL A 21 -40.47 -26.84 -25.81
CA VAL A 21 -39.02 -27.00 -25.94
C VAL A 21 -38.33 -25.91 -25.11
N PHE A 22 -37.47 -26.29 -24.17
CA PHE A 22 -36.64 -25.33 -23.42
C PHE A 22 -35.36 -25.02 -24.21
N VAL A 23 -35.19 -23.76 -24.60
CA VAL A 23 -33.93 -23.19 -25.08
C VAL A 23 -33.13 -22.74 -23.86
N SER A 24 -32.08 -23.47 -23.52
CA SER A 24 -31.11 -23.04 -22.50
C SER A 24 -30.11 -22.06 -23.11
N VAL A 25 -30.31 -20.77 -22.83
CA VAL A 25 -29.29 -19.73 -23.06
C VAL A 25 -28.22 -19.92 -21.98
N GLY A 26 -27.06 -20.44 -22.37
CA GLY A 26 -25.87 -20.46 -21.52
C GLY A 26 -25.35 -19.05 -21.34
N ALA A 27 -25.69 -18.42 -20.22
CA ALA A 27 -24.99 -17.23 -19.76
C ALA A 27 -23.58 -17.65 -19.33
N VAL A 28 -22.58 -17.39 -20.18
CA VAL A 28 -21.18 -17.37 -19.77
C VAL A 28 -21.02 -16.14 -18.87
N GLY A 29 -21.33 -16.32 -17.59
CA GLY A 29 -21.07 -15.32 -16.57
C GLY A 29 -19.57 -15.14 -16.46
N CYS A 30 -19.06 -14.02 -16.93
CA CYS A 30 -17.74 -13.54 -16.54
C CYS A 30 -17.72 -13.47 -15.01
N THR A 31 -16.93 -14.33 -14.36
CA THR A 31 -16.54 -14.15 -12.97
C THR A 31 -15.65 -12.91 -12.89
N GLN A 32 -16.29 -11.75 -12.76
CA GLN A 32 -15.61 -10.52 -12.37
C GLN A 32 -15.19 -10.70 -10.91
N VAL A 33 -13.91 -11.02 -10.71
CA VAL A 33 -13.30 -11.06 -9.38
C VAL A 33 -13.23 -9.62 -8.88
N ASN A 34 -14.20 -9.21 -8.06
CA ASN A 34 -14.14 -7.96 -7.32
C ASN A 34 -13.14 -8.16 -6.16
N THR A 35 -11.88 -7.79 -6.36
CA THR A 35 -10.87 -7.75 -5.29
C THR A 35 -10.93 -6.43 -4.52
N SER A 36 -12.12 -6.07 -4.03
CA SER A 36 -12.31 -4.90 -3.16
C SER A 36 -13.02 -5.35 -1.89
N ALA A 37 -12.32 -6.17 -1.11
CA ALA A 37 -12.72 -6.50 0.25
C ALA A 37 -12.40 -5.31 1.16
N SER A 38 -13.35 -4.39 1.31
CA SER A 38 -13.27 -3.33 2.32
C SER A 38 -13.78 -3.87 3.66
N GLU A 39 -12.87 -4.44 4.45
CA GLU A 39 -13.16 -4.80 5.84
C GLU A 39 -12.62 -3.71 6.77
N ALA A 40 -13.45 -3.28 7.71
CA ALA A 40 -13.05 -2.30 8.71
C ALA A 40 -12.16 -2.97 9.75
N THR A 41 -10.93 -2.49 9.93
CA THR A 41 -9.98 -3.00 10.91
C THR A 41 -9.66 -1.96 11.96
N ALA A 42 -9.74 -2.35 13.24
CA ALA A 42 -9.34 -1.52 14.37
C ALA A 42 -7.87 -1.75 14.77
N ASP A 43 -7.33 -2.92 14.41
CA ASP A 43 -5.96 -3.31 14.73
C ASP A 43 -5.05 -3.05 13.53
N PHE A 44 -4.44 -1.87 13.51
CA PHE A 44 -3.50 -1.48 12.46
C PHE A 44 -2.31 -0.69 13.02
N GLU A 45 -1.21 -0.71 12.27
CA GLU A 45 -0.02 0.10 12.49
C GLU A 45 0.45 0.68 11.16
N ALA A 46 0.46 2.01 11.07
CA ALA A 46 1.01 2.76 9.96
C ALA A 46 2.50 2.99 10.18
N ILE A 47 3.30 2.61 9.19
CA ILE A 47 4.76 2.71 9.23
C ILE A 47 5.23 3.63 8.11
N ALA A 48 6.10 4.59 8.44
CA ALA A 48 6.90 5.31 7.45
C ALA A 48 8.39 5.24 7.84
N ALA A 49 9.18 4.51 7.06
CA ALA A 49 10.61 4.44 7.25
C ALA A 49 11.28 5.57 6.45
N THR A 50 11.80 6.58 7.14
CA THR A 50 12.46 7.73 6.52
C THR A 50 13.97 7.51 6.54
N THR A 51 14.62 7.69 5.39
CA THR A 51 16.05 7.40 5.22
C THR A 51 16.78 8.61 4.63
N TYR A 52 17.89 8.98 5.26
CA TYR A 52 18.90 9.85 4.66
C TYR A 52 20.04 9.00 4.15
N THR A 53 20.43 9.21 2.90
CA THR A 53 21.58 8.55 2.27
C THR A 53 22.45 9.59 1.59
N TRP A 54 23.75 9.57 1.88
CA TRP A 54 24.71 10.34 1.10
C TRP A 54 24.89 9.72 -0.27
N GLN A 55 24.81 10.52 -1.32
CA GLN A 55 25.02 10.10 -2.69
C GLN A 55 26.03 11.00 -3.38
N ILE A 56 26.89 10.40 -4.20
CA ILE A 56 27.84 11.12 -5.06
C ILE A 56 27.63 10.68 -6.49
N GLU A 57 27.58 11.67 -7.37
CA GLU A 57 27.62 11.46 -8.80
C GLU A 57 29.06 11.50 -9.29
N TYR A 58 29.51 10.44 -9.95
CA TYR A 58 30.77 10.38 -10.67
C TYR A 58 30.52 10.60 -12.16
N VAL A 59 31.16 11.61 -12.72
CA VAL A 59 31.05 11.95 -14.14
C VAL A 59 32.32 11.57 -14.89
N PRO A 60 32.24 11.02 -16.11
CA PRO A 60 33.42 10.76 -16.92
C PRO A 60 34.17 12.06 -17.26
N ARG A 61 35.50 12.03 -17.19
CA ARG A 61 36.40 13.06 -17.70
C ARG A 61 36.50 12.91 -19.21
N GLY A 62 36.05 13.92 -19.94
CA GLY A 62 36.22 13.99 -21.38
C GLY A 62 35.48 15.17 -22.00
N ASN A 63 35.67 15.36 -23.31
CA ASN A 63 34.96 16.36 -24.11
C ASN A 63 33.58 15.87 -24.57
N THR A 64 33.13 14.71 -24.09
CA THR A 64 31.82 14.16 -24.41
C THR A 64 30.76 15.04 -23.74
N PRO A 65 29.65 15.36 -24.43
CA PRO A 65 28.53 16.01 -23.80
C PRO A 65 28.11 15.26 -22.53
N ASP A 66 27.85 16.01 -21.47
CA ASP A 66 27.36 15.45 -20.20
C ASP A 66 26.02 14.74 -20.44
N ARG A 67 26.05 13.41 -20.45
CA ARG A 67 24.89 12.55 -20.71
C ARG A 67 24.46 11.89 -19.41
N PRO A 68 23.16 11.94 -19.07
CA PRO A 68 22.66 11.35 -17.83
C PRO A 68 23.05 9.87 -17.63
N ASN A 69 23.04 9.08 -18.70
CA ASN A 69 23.34 7.64 -18.63
C ASN A 69 24.83 7.31 -18.42
N ASP A 70 25.72 8.28 -18.62
CA ASP A 70 27.16 8.09 -18.44
C ASP A 70 27.59 8.39 -17.00
N ARG A 71 26.66 8.88 -16.16
CA ARG A 71 26.88 9.24 -14.76
C ARG A 71 26.68 8.02 -13.88
N ARG A 72 27.59 7.82 -12.93
CA ARG A 72 27.48 6.75 -11.93
C ARG A 72 27.11 7.36 -10.59
N LEU A 73 26.01 6.89 -10.01
CA LEU A 73 25.58 7.25 -8.67
C LEU A 73 26.12 6.23 -7.68
N GLU A 74 26.78 6.70 -6.64
CA GLU A 74 27.22 5.86 -5.52
C GLU A 74 26.60 6.34 -4.22
N GLN A 75 26.14 5.39 -3.43
CA GLN A 75 25.58 5.63 -2.10
C GLN A 75 26.63 5.35 -1.03
N PHE A 76 26.69 6.22 -0.04
CA PHE A 76 27.57 6.12 1.12
C PHE A 76 26.73 5.82 2.35
N GLU A 77 27.17 6.30 3.52
CA GLU A 77 26.47 6.12 4.77
C GLU A 77 25.01 6.58 4.69
N SER A 78 24.17 5.80 5.38
CA SER A 78 22.74 6.05 5.48
C SER A 78 22.27 5.86 6.91
N THR A 79 21.25 6.63 7.26
CA THR A 79 20.59 6.57 8.57
C THR A 79 19.10 6.52 8.33
N GLN A 80 18.41 5.68 9.09
CA GLN A 80 16.97 5.47 8.97
C GLN A 80 16.30 5.64 10.32
N VAL A 81 15.07 6.17 10.32
CA VAL A 81 14.18 6.08 11.47
C VAL A 81 12.79 5.61 11.04
N VAL A 82 12.15 4.82 11.91
CA VAL A 82 10.83 4.27 11.65
C VAL A 82 9.80 5.09 12.41
N ASN A 83 8.89 5.71 11.67
CA ASN A 83 7.73 6.42 12.19
C ASN A 83 6.61 5.40 12.37
N ARG A 84 6.06 5.28 13.58
CA ARG A 84 4.93 4.39 13.88
C ARG A 84 3.74 5.24 14.28
N ASN A 85 2.65 5.16 13.52
CA ASN A 85 1.41 5.90 13.76
C ASN A 85 1.61 7.41 13.96
N GLY A 86 2.61 8.02 13.31
CA GLY A 86 2.94 9.45 13.48
C GLY A 86 3.56 9.82 14.83
N ILE A 87 3.79 8.85 15.72
CA ILE A 87 4.43 9.07 17.02
C ILE A 87 5.91 9.37 16.81
N ARG A 88 6.43 10.36 17.56
CA ARG A 88 7.83 10.76 17.51
C ARG A 88 8.73 9.58 17.91
N PRO A 89 9.64 9.14 17.03
CA PRO A 89 10.65 8.15 17.39
C PRO A 89 11.81 8.79 18.15
N GLU A 90 12.44 8.03 19.07
CA GLU A 90 13.57 8.50 19.89
C GLU A 90 14.79 8.90 19.04
N ALA A 91 15.05 8.17 17.94
CA ALA A 91 16.14 8.42 17.02
C ALA A 91 15.87 9.58 16.03
N ALA A 92 14.77 10.31 16.18
CA ALA A 92 14.49 11.48 15.34
C ALA A 92 15.50 12.61 15.61
N GLY A 93 16.21 13.04 14.58
CA GLY A 93 17.22 14.10 14.67
C GLY A 93 16.64 15.52 14.66
N SER A 94 15.41 15.69 14.19
CA SER A 94 14.73 16.99 14.09
C SER A 94 13.22 16.85 14.32
N GLY A 95 12.50 17.98 14.28
CA GLY A 95 11.04 18.01 14.28
C GLY A 95 10.43 17.32 13.04
N PRO A 96 9.10 17.09 13.02
CA PRO A 96 8.46 16.53 11.86
C PRO A 96 8.51 17.52 10.69
N ASP A 97 8.57 17.01 9.47
CA ASP A 97 8.52 17.83 8.26
C ASP A 97 7.09 18.33 7.95
N GLU A 98 6.91 18.98 6.80
CA GLU A 98 5.60 19.49 6.32
C GLU A 98 4.55 18.37 6.12
N LYS A 99 5.00 17.11 5.96
CA LYS A 99 4.16 15.92 5.84
C LYS A 99 3.93 15.22 7.18
N GLY A 100 4.45 15.78 8.28
CA GLY A 100 4.35 15.18 9.60
C GLY A 100 5.29 13.98 9.81
N LEU A 101 6.32 13.81 8.96
CA LEU A 101 7.28 12.72 9.06
C LEU A 101 8.51 13.14 9.85
N TRP A 102 8.90 12.30 10.79
CA TRP A 102 10.14 12.43 11.56
C TRP A 102 11.29 11.85 10.77
N TRP A 103 12.40 12.59 10.75
CA TRP A 103 13.61 12.22 10.01
C TRP A 103 14.75 11.84 10.96
N PRO A 104 15.65 10.94 10.55
CA PRO A 104 16.79 10.55 11.37
C PRO A 104 17.81 11.70 11.47
N VAL A 105 18.78 11.57 12.37
CA VAL A 105 19.98 12.42 12.35
C VAL A 105 20.72 12.18 11.04
N LEU A 106 21.21 13.24 10.39
CA LEU A 106 21.98 13.12 9.15
C LEU A 106 23.24 12.25 9.38
N PRO A 107 23.56 11.29 8.49
CA PRO A 107 24.80 10.51 8.62
C PRO A 107 26.01 11.43 8.48
N PRO A 108 27.19 11.03 9.00
CA PRO A 108 28.42 11.76 8.71
C PRO A 108 28.64 11.85 7.20
N GLN A 109 29.06 13.03 6.73
CA GLN A 109 29.39 13.22 5.33
C GLN A 109 30.58 12.32 4.95
N PRO A 110 30.56 11.67 3.76
CA PRO A 110 31.70 10.88 3.31
C PRO A 110 32.96 11.75 3.23
N SER A 111 34.06 11.19 3.72
CA SER A 111 35.40 11.79 3.67
C SER A 111 35.94 11.83 2.24
N VAL A 112 36.92 12.70 1.99
CA VAL A 112 37.55 12.81 0.65
C VAL A 112 38.18 11.47 0.27
N GLU A 113 38.81 10.80 1.22
CA GLU A 113 39.45 9.51 1.04
C GLU A 113 38.43 8.43 0.60
N GLU A 114 37.27 8.33 1.26
CA GLU A 114 36.22 7.38 0.89
C GLU A 114 35.67 7.62 -0.52
N ILE A 115 35.66 8.88 -0.96
CA ILE A 115 35.20 9.28 -2.30
C ILE A 115 36.24 8.85 -3.34
N GLU A 116 37.52 9.16 -3.10
CA GLU A 116 38.62 8.80 -3.99
C GLU A 116 38.79 7.28 -4.10
N ASP A 117 38.60 6.53 -3.01
CA ASP A 117 38.67 5.06 -2.99
C ASP A 117 37.61 4.40 -3.87
N ARG A 118 36.45 5.04 -4.03
CA ARG A 118 35.34 4.54 -4.88
C ARG A 118 35.34 5.13 -6.29
N GLN A 119 36.24 6.06 -6.59
CA GLN A 119 36.37 6.72 -7.89
C GLN A 119 37.06 5.80 -8.90
N ARG A 120 36.53 5.70 -10.12
CA ARG A 120 37.18 4.95 -11.20
C ARG A 120 38.12 5.84 -12.01
N PRO A 121 39.14 5.26 -12.67
CA PRO A 121 40.03 6.00 -13.55
C PRO A 121 39.24 6.76 -14.62
N GLY A 122 39.54 8.06 -14.76
CA GLY A 122 38.85 8.90 -15.72
C GLY A 122 37.47 9.38 -15.27
N GLU A 123 37.11 9.27 -13.99
CA GLU A 123 35.93 9.93 -13.43
C GLU A 123 36.31 11.20 -12.65
N THR A 124 35.34 12.07 -12.38
CA THR A 124 35.45 13.19 -11.44
C THR A 124 34.23 13.16 -10.52
N PRO A 125 34.42 13.18 -9.18
CA PRO A 125 33.30 13.24 -8.25
C PRO A 125 32.64 14.61 -8.28
N ARG A 126 31.32 14.64 -8.19
CA ARG A 126 30.53 15.83 -7.85
C ARG A 126 30.44 15.99 -6.34
N PRO A 127 30.01 17.17 -5.84
CA PRO A 127 29.74 17.35 -4.42
C PRO A 127 28.79 16.28 -3.88
N ALA A 128 29.00 15.86 -2.63
CA ALA A 128 28.10 14.94 -1.97
C ALA A 128 26.73 15.60 -1.72
N GLU A 129 25.67 14.85 -2.02
CA GLU A 129 24.29 15.28 -1.87
C GLU A 129 23.53 14.32 -0.95
N VAL A 130 22.59 14.84 -0.18
CA VAL A 130 21.72 14.03 0.68
C VAL A 130 20.47 13.66 -0.09
N VAL A 131 20.27 12.37 -0.32
CA VAL A 131 19.03 11.83 -0.87
C VAL A 131 18.10 11.45 0.27
N LYS A 132 16.84 11.87 0.14
CA LYS A 132 15.76 11.57 1.07
C LYS A 132 14.85 10.50 0.46
N SER A 133 14.56 9.43 1.18
CA SER A 133 13.55 8.44 0.77
C SER A 133 12.61 8.10 1.92
N VAL A 134 11.40 7.67 1.57
CA VAL A 134 10.39 7.24 2.52
C VAL A 134 9.71 5.98 2.00
N ASP A 135 9.74 4.92 2.81
CA ASP A 135 9.01 3.68 2.53
C ASP A 135 7.79 3.59 3.44
N PHE A 136 6.60 3.64 2.84
CA PHE A 136 5.34 3.52 3.56
C PHE A 136 4.86 2.08 3.58
N LYS A 137 4.42 1.62 4.75
CA LYS A 137 3.80 0.31 4.95
C LYS A 137 2.62 0.43 5.90
N LEU A 138 1.63 -0.45 5.71
CA LEU A 138 0.53 -0.61 6.65
C LEU A 138 0.52 -2.06 7.13
N THR A 139 0.57 -2.24 8.44
CA THR A 139 0.36 -3.52 9.09
C THR A 139 -1.07 -3.57 9.63
N PHE A 140 -1.81 -4.64 9.38
CA PHE A 140 -3.18 -4.80 9.85
C PHE A 140 -3.55 -6.27 10.01
N ASN A 141 -4.56 -6.55 10.84
CA ASN A 141 -5.15 -7.90 10.90
C ASN A 141 -6.24 -8.04 9.83
N GLN A 142 -6.15 -9.11 9.03
CA GLN A 142 -7.17 -9.53 8.07
C GLN A 142 -7.53 -10.99 8.33
N ALA A 143 -8.79 -11.26 8.65
CA ALA A 143 -9.29 -12.62 8.93
C ALA A 143 -8.44 -13.43 9.94
N GLY A 144 -7.84 -12.77 10.93
CA GLY A 144 -7.00 -13.39 11.95
C GLY A 144 -5.51 -13.47 11.60
N GLU A 145 -5.11 -13.10 10.38
CA GLU A 145 -3.71 -13.04 9.95
C GLU A 145 -3.19 -11.60 9.95
N THR A 146 -2.02 -11.37 10.54
CA THR A 146 -1.33 -10.07 10.45
C THR A 146 -0.61 -9.96 9.13
N LYS A 147 -0.99 -8.97 8.32
CA LYS A 147 -0.32 -8.64 7.05
C LYS A 147 0.38 -7.30 7.14
N THR A 148 1.54 -7.19 6.50
CA THR A 148 2.26 -5.93 6.31
C THR A 148 2.43 -5.70 4.82
N LEU A 149 1.76 -4.68 4.29
CA LEU A 149 1.74 -4.39 2.86
C LEU A 149 2.33 -2.99 2.58
N PRO A 150 3.04 -2.82 1.44
CA PRO A 150 3.44 -1.50 0.97
C PRO A 150 2.22 -0.63 0.68
N THR A 151 2.40 0.68 0.83
CA THR A 151 1.35 1.66 0.57
C THR A 151 1.96 3.01 0.18
N ASP A 152 1.14 4.04 0.09
CA ASP A 152 1.55 5.41 -0.19
C ASP A 152 1.37 6.35 1.01
N TYR A 153 1.74 7.61 0.81
CA TYR A 153 1.62 8.64 1.83
C TYR A 153 0.17 8.94 2.23
N ASP A 154 -0.78 8.87 1.30
CA ASP A 154 -2.16 9.24 1.57
C ASP A 154 -2.82 8.20 2.49
N VAL A 155 -2.60 6.92 2.22
CA VAL A 155 -3.02 5.82 3.11
C VAL A 155 -2.35 5.94 4.47
N TYR A 156 -1.02 6.15 4.52
CA TYR A 156 -0.31 6.38 5.79
C TYR A 156 -0.94 7.53 6.57
N ARG A 157 -1.24 8.66 5.91
CA ARG A 157 -1.80 9.83 6.59
C ARG A 157 -3.21 9.60 7.10
N GLN A 158 -4.05 8.86 6.38
CA GLN A 158 -5.37 8.46 6.87
C GLN A 158 -5.26 7.53 8.07
N ALA A 159 -4.34 6.57 8.03
CA ALA A 159 -4.12 5.67 9.15
C ALA A 159 -3.62 6.39 10.41
N VAL A 160 -2.69 7.34 10.29
CA VAL A 160 -2.27 8.18 11.42
C VAL A 160 -3.46 8.96 12.01
N LYS A 161 -4.29 9.57 11.17
CA LYS A 161 -5.50 10.29 11.63
C LYS A 161 -6.52 9.37 12.29
N ALA A 162 -6.66 8.14 11.81
CA ALA A 162 -7.56 7.15 12.40
C ALA A 162 -7.05 6.71 13.78
N PHE A 163 -5.74 6.46 13.89
CA PHE A 163 -5.08 6.12 15.15
C PHE A 163 -5.24 7.22 16.19
N GLU A 164 -4.99 8.49 15.82
CA GLU A 164 -5.19 9.66 16.70
C GLU A 164 -6.63 9.79 17.23
N LYS A 165 -7.61 9.27 16.48
CA LYS A 165 -9.03 9.35 16.82
C LYS A 165 -9.59 8.04 17.39
N GLU A 166 -8.77 7.00 17.53
CA GLU A 166 -9.18 5.65 17.92
C GLU A 166 -10.31 5.11 17.03
N ARG A 167 -10.23 5.35 15.72
CA ARG A 167 -11.24 4.94 14.73
C ARG A 167 -10.72 3.80 13.87
N PRO A 168 -11.58 2.83 13.48
CA PRO A 168 -11.18 1.79 12.54
C PRO A 168 -11.00 2.33 11.12
N LEU A 169 -10.26 1.59 10.31
CA LEU A 169 -10.02 1.88 8.89
C LEU A 169 -10.72 0.86 8.00
N ALA A 170 -11.46 1.31 7.00
CA ALA A 170 -11.79 0.47 5.85
C ALA A 170 -10.65 0.56 4.83
N LEU A 171 -10.08 -0.60 4.46
CA LEU A 171 -8.93 -0.69 3.56
C LEU A 171 -9.36 -1.20 2.19
N THR A 172 -8.81 -0.60 1.13
CA THR A 172 -8.89 -1.16 -0.23
C THR A 172 -7.52 -1.69 -0.61
N LEU A 173 -7.48 -2.98 -0.93
CA LEU A 173 -6.26 -3.65 -1.37
C LEU A 173 -6.04 -3.45 -2.87
N GLY A 174 -4.76 -3.41 -3.25
CA GLY A 174 -4.33 -3.36 -4.64
C GLY A 174 -4.47 -4.72 -5.33
N PRO A 175 -4.04 -4.80 -6.60
CA PRO A 175 -4.02 -6.05 -7.34
C PRO A 175 -3.28 -7.15 -6.57
N GLN A 176 -3.86 -8.36 -6.57
CA GLN A 176 -3.29 -9.54 -5.90
C GLN A 176 -3.11 -9.39 -4.37
N ASP A 177 -3.76 -8.40 -3.74
CA ASP A 177 -3.64 -8.10 -2.32
C ASP A 177 -2.19 -7.79 -1.87
N GLU A 178 -1.36 -7.28 -2.80
CA GLU A 178 0.07 -7.01 -2.55
C GLU A 178 0.35 -5.59 -2.02
N SER A 179 -0.64 -4.71 -2.00
CA SER A 179 -0.51 -3.34 -1.50
C SER A 179 -1.82 -2.83 -0.91
N VAL A 180 -1.76 -1.76 -0.13
CA VAL A 180 -2.94 -0.99 0.28
C VAL A 180 -2.96 0.28 -0.56
N ILE A 181 -4.04 0.48 -1.32
CA ILE A 181 -4.17 1.61 -2.26
C ILE A 181 -5.12 2.69 -1.76
N GLN A 182 -5.93 2.39 -0.73
CA GLN A 182 -6.83 3.36 -0.12
C GLN A 182 -7.14 2.96 1.33
N ALA A 183 -7.31 3.97 2.18
CA ALA A 183 -7.77 3.80 3.54
C ALA A 183 -8.77 4.90 3.91
N GLU A 184 -9.88 4.51 4.51
CA GLU A 184 -10.96 5.42 4.92
C GLU A 184 -11.28 5.25 6.39
N ILE A 185 -11.30 6.37 7.12
CA ILE A 185 -11.67 6.40 8.53
C ILE A 185 -13.17 6.15 8.64
N GLN A 186 -13.56 5.12 9.38
CA GLN A 186 -14.96 4.77 9.63
C GLN A 186 -15.50 5.51 10.83
#